data_AF-A0A150URI8-F1
#
_entry.id   AF-A0A150URI8-F1
#
_cell.length_a   1.000
_cell.length_b   1.000
_cell.length_c   1.000
_cell.angle_alpha   90.00
_cell.angle_beta   90.00
_cell.angle_gamma   90.00
#
_symmetry.space_group_name_H-M   'P 1'
#
loop_
_entity.id
_entity.type
_entity.pdbx_description
1 polymer ?
#
loop_
_entity_poly.entity_id
_entity_poly.type
_entity_poly.pdbx_seq_one_letter_code
_entity_poly.pdbx_strand_id
1 'polypeptide(L)' 'KYKARLCARGFTQQYGVDYFDTFAPVVRMESMRMLLAYAAVEDLEVHQMDV' A
#
# COMPACT_ATOMS: atom_id res chain seq x y z
N LYS A 1 -14.26 9.23 13.87
CA LYS A 1 -12.91 9.83 13.76
C LYS A 1 -12.06 8.90 12.90
N TYR A 2 -12.03 9.15 11.59
CA TYR A 2 -11.57 8.18 10.58
C TYR A 2 -10.04 8.05 10.59
N LYS A 3 -9.53 6.81 10.48
CA LYS A 3 -8.10 6.51 10.31
C LYS A 3 -7.90 5.96 8.91
N ALA A 4 -7.11 6.64 8.08
CA ALA A 4 -6.67 6.12 6.79
C ALA A 4 -5.44 5.21 6.99
N ARG A 5 -5.38 4.11 6.24
CA ARG A 5 -4.22 3.21 6.18
C ARG A 5 -3.90 2.97 4.71
N LEU A 6 -2.62 3.05 4.34
CA LEU A 6 -2.19 2.68 3.00
C LEU A 6 -2.07 1.16 2.94
N CYS A 7 -3.02 0.54 2.25
CA CYS A 7 -3.08 -0.91 2.07
C CYS A 7 -2.91 -1.23 0.58
N ALA A 8 -2.06 -2.21 0.26
CA ALA A 8 -2.02 -2.71 -1.11
C ALA A 8 -3.32 -3.46 -1.42
N ARG A 9 -3.97 -3.11 -2.53
CA ARG A 9 -5.19 -3.79 -3.00
C ARG A 9 -4.79 -5.08 -3.72
N GLY A 10 -4.60 -6.16 -2.97
CA GLY A 10 -4.41 -7.48 -3.53
C GLY A 10 -5.77 -8.12 -3.86
N PHE A 11 -6.08 -8.33 -5.14
CA PHE A 11 -7.27 -9.11 -5.56
C PHE A 11 -7.10 -10.63 -5.33
N THR A 12 -6.08 -11.02 -4.56
CA THR A 12 -5.74 -12.42 -4.28
C THR A 12 -6.37 -12.95 -3.00
N GLN A 13 -7.09 -12.10 -2.26
CA GLN A 13 -7.76 -12.49 -1.01
C GLN A 13 -8.90 -13.48 -1.31
N GLN A 14 -8.82 -14.67 -0.72
CA GLN A 14 -9.82 -15.72 -0.77
C GLN A 14 -10.73 -15.66 0.46
N TYR A 15 -12.03 -15.58 0.21
CA TYR A 15 -13.05 -15.63 1.26
C TYR A 15 -12.90 -16.89 2.12
N GLY A 16 -12.72 -16.71 3.43
CA GLY A 16 -12.55 -17.81 4.40
C GLY A 16 -11.11 -18.32 4.58
N VAL A 17 -10.12 -17.79 3.85
CA VAL A 17 -8.69 -18.11 4.02
C VAL A 17 -7.95 -16.94 4.63
N ASP A 18 -8.00 -15.78 3.98
CA ASP A 18 -7.23 -14.58 4.34
C ASP A 18 -8.05 -13.30 4.23
N TYR A 19 -9.33 -13.41 3.83
CA TYR A 19 -10.27 -12.29 3.74
C TYR A 19 -10.65 -11.70 5.11
N PHE A 20 -10.84 -12.56 6.13
CA PHE A 20 -11.19 -12.15 7.49
C PHE A 20 -9.97 -11.92 8.37
N ASP A 21 -8.83 -12.50 8.00
CA ASP A 21 -7.57 -12.21 8.67
C ASP A 21 -7.14 -10.80 8.29
N THR A 22 -6.95 -9.95 9.29
CA THR A 22 -6.61 -8.53 9.10
C THR A 22 -5.14 -8.34 8.69
N PHE A 23 -4.60 -9.21 7.82
CA PHE A 23 -3.34 -9.00 7.13
C PHE A 23 -3.56 -8.22 5.84
N ALA A 24 -4.28 -7.10 5.93
CA ALA A 24 -4.15 -6.10 4.89
C ALA A 24 -2.68 -5.65 4.91
N PRO A 25 -1.93 -5.73 3.79
CA PRO A 25 -0.54 -5.28 3.76
C PRO A 25 -0.51 -3.77 3.94
N VAL A 26 -0.43 -3.33 5.21
CA VAL A 26 -0.24 -1.93 5.55
C VAL A 26 1.20 -1.59 5.21
N VAL A 27 1.39 -0.69 4.25
CA VAL A 27 2.72 -0.26 3.84
C VAL A 27 3.44 0.36 5.03
N ARG A 28 4.64 -0.12 5.30
CA ARG A 28 5.53 0.49 6.30
C ARG A 28 6.12 1.77 5.73
N MET A 29 6.34 2.75 6.61
CA MET A 29 6.89 4.05 6.18
C MET A 29 8.31 3.91 5.62
N GLU A 30 9.10 2.94 6.09
CA GLU A 30 10.42 2.67 5.51
C GLU A 30 10.30 2.20 4.05
N SER A 31 9.36 1.29 3.76
CA SER A 31 9.12 0.80 2.40
C SER A 31 8.62 1.91 1.47
N MET A 32 7.75 2.79 1.97
CA MET A 32 7.29 3.97 1.21
C MET A 32 8.44 4.91 0.88
N ARG A 33 9.31 5.21 1.84
CA ARG A 33 10.48 6.07 1.61
C ARG A 33 11.45 5.46 0.61
N MET A 34 11.66 4.15 0.65
CA MET A 34 12.48 3.44 -0.33
C MET A 34 11.88 3.56 -1.74
N LEU A 35 10.56 3.36 -1.88
CA LEU A 35 9.85 3.50 -3.16
C LEU A 35 9.97 4.92 -3.72
N LEU A 36 9.78 5.94 -2.87
CA LEU A 36 9.92 7.35 -3.29
C LEU A 36 11.35 7.71 -3.65
N ALA A 37 12.35 7.20 -2.92
CA ALA A 37 13.76 7.39 -3.25
C ALA A 37 14.10 6.78 -4.60
N TYR A 38 13.59 5.57 -4.88
CA TYR A 38 13.74 4.93 -6.18
C TYR A 38 13.09 5.76 -7.30
N ALA A 39 11.87 6.23 -7.10
CA ALA A 39 11.19 7.09 -8.07
C ALA A 39 11.98 8.37 -8.36
N ALA A 40 12.59 9.00 -7.33
CA ALA A 40 13.41 10.18 -7.50
C ALA A 40 14.73 9.91 -8.25
N VAL A 41 15.36 8.74 -8.06
CA VAL A 41 16.57 8.34 -8.79
C VAL A 41 16.28 8.09 -10.26
N GLU A 42 15.12 7.51 -10.56
CA GLU A 42 14.69 7.17 -11.92
C GLU A 42 13.89 8.29 -12.61
N ASP A 43 13.79 9.47 -11.98
CA ASP A 43 13.02 10.64 -12.46
C ASP A 43 11.54 10.30 -12.83
N LEU A 44 10.92 9.43 -12.02
CA LEU A 44 9.55 8.97 -12.21
C LEU A 44 8.55 9.89 -11.50
N GLU A 45 7.44 10.19 -12.18
CA GLU A 45 6.33 10.95 -11.60
C GLU A 45 5.46 10.06 -10.70
N VAL A 46 5.26 10.48 -9.45
CA VAL A 46 4.43 9.77 -8.46
C VAL A 46 3.06 10.43 -8.38
N HIS A 47 2.02 9.68 -8.74
CA HIS A 47 0.64 10.14 -8.61
C HIS A 47 -0.08 9.47 -7.45
N GLN A 48 -0.78 10.26 -6.65
CA GLN A 48 -1.71 9.77 -5.62
C GLN A 48 -3.12 9.73 -6.21
N MET A 49 -3.81 8.59 -6.07
CA MET A 49 -5.24 8.48 -6.37
C MET A 49 -6.00 8.36 -5.05
N ASP A 50 -6.97 9.26 -4.83
CA ASP A 50 -7.91 9.20 -3.72
C ASP A 50 -9.10 8.29 -4.07
N VAL A 51 -9.69 7.59 -3.10
CA VAL A 51 -10.80 6.62 -3.28
C VAL A 51 -11.99 6.98 -2.42
#